data_AF-A0AAN8ZGB6-F1
#
_entry.id   AF-A0AAN8ZGB6-F1
#
_cell.length_a   1.000
_cell.length_b   1.000
_cell.length_c   1.000
_cell.angle_alpha   90.00
_cell.angle_beta   90.00
_cell.angle_gamma   90.00
#
_symmetry.space_group_name_H-M   'P 1'
#
loop_
_entity.id
_entity.type
_entity.pdbx_description
1 polymer ?
#
loop_
_entity_poly.entity_id
_entity_poly.type
_entity_poly.pdbx_seq_one_letter_code
_entity_poly.pdbx_strand_id
1 'polypeptide(L)'
;MQCGFDAKYGSGTSTSSGYLLTDEMMFTAALENRSTITSSMPITFGCSVNVSKKRIVDGILGLGPGDFSVISQLASTGEMPWVFSECLRSEADGGGFLIFGEVKDRTLVYTSLLPSKHHYIIALTSIALNGKKLPINPAIFDDGKWRVIIDSGTTLAYLVDDAYYAFSRAVSSLFIIFLFIYVL
;
A
#
# COMPACT_ATOMS: atom_id res chain seq x y z
N MET A 1 16.40 -15.63 -25.77
CA MET A 1 17.14 -15.23 -24.56
C MET A 1 16.10 -15.00 -23.47
N GLN A 2 16.21 -15.65 -22.31
CA GLN A 2 15.27 -15.45 -21.20
C GLN A 2 15.73 -14.24 -20.38
N CYS A 3 14.82 -13.29 -20.10
CA CYS A 3 15.13 -12.16 -19.22
C CYS A 3 14.97 -12.61 -17.76
N GLY A 4 16.04 -12.50 -16.98
CA GLY A 4 16.01 -12.79 -15.54
C GLY A 4 15.47 -11.61 -14.73
N PHE A 5 15.04 -11.88 -13.51
CA PHE A 5 14.76 -10.84 -12.51
C PHE A 5 15.33 -11.22 -11.15
N ASP A 6 15.63 -10.18 -10.36
CA ASP A 6 16.03 -10.27 -8.97
C ASP A 6 15.20 -9.27 -8.15
N ALA A 7 14.41 -9.79 -7.23
CA ALA A 7 13.52 -9.02 -6.37
C ALA A 7 13.92 -9.18 -4.90
N LYS A 8 13.84 -8.06 -4.16
CA LYS A 8 13.98 -8.01 -2.71
C LYS A 8 12.70 -7.46 -2.12
N TYR A 9 12.22 -8.07 -1.05
CA TYR A 9 10.99 -7.67 -0.36
C TYR A 9 11.29 -7.22 1.07
N GLY A 10 10.67 -6.11 1.49
CA GLY A 10 10.78 -5.54 2.83
C GLY A 10 12.21 -5.16 3.20
N SER A 11 12.69 -5.60 4.36
CA SER A 11 14.05 -5.36 4.87
C SER A 11 15.19 -6.01 4.05
N GLY A 12 14.89 -6.54 2.85
CA GLY A 12 15.84 -7.23 1.99
C GLY A 12 16.18 -8.66 2.44
N THR A 13 15.60 -9.13 3.55
CA THR A 13 15.80 -10.52 4.04
C THR A 13 15.01 -11.56 3.24
N SER A 14 14.01 -11.11 2.49
CA SER A 14 13.23 -11.94 1.58
C SER A 14 13.65 -11.61 0.16
N THR A 15 14.24 -12.57 -0.55
CA THR A 15 14.70 -12.41 -1.93
C THR A 15 14.02 -13.43 -2.81
N SER A 16 13.74 -13.04 -4.05
CA SER A 16 13.24 -13.92 -5.09
C SER A 16 14.00 -13.66 -6.39
N SER A 17 14.36 -14.72 -7.12
CA SER A 17 14.93 -14.62 -8.46
C SER A 17 14.33 -15.67 -9.39
N GLY A 18 14.38 -15.39 -10.68
CA GLY A 18 13.85 -16.27 -11.72
C GLY A 18 13.78 -15.56 -13.06
N TYR A 19 12.73 -15.85 -13.83
CA TYR A 19 12.58 -15.38 -15.21
C TYR A 19 11.29 -14.60 -15.40
N LEU A 20 11.33 -13.59 -16.26
CA LEU A 20 10.14 -12.88 -16.69
C LEU A 20 9.35 -13.71 -17.69
N LEU A 21 8.05 -13.79 -17.48
CA LEU A 21 7.08 -14.41 -18.38
C LEU A 21 5.96 -13.42 -18.67
N THR A 22 5.35 -13.53 -19.83
CA THR A 22 4.14 -12.78 -20.20
C THR A 22 3.00 -13.77 -20.37
N ASP A 23 1.90 -13.54 -19.67
CA ASP A 23 0.68 -14.35 -19.77
C ASP A 23 -0.56 -13.47 -19.63
N GLU A 24 -1.71 -14.00 -20.02
CA GLU A 24 -3.00 -13.30 -19.96
C GLU A 24 -3.51 -13.22 -18.53
N MET A 25 -3.67 -12.00 -18.02
CA MET A 25 -4.39 -11.74 -16.78
C MET A 25 -5.84 -11.40 -17.11
N MET A 26 -6.79 -12.12 -16.51
CA MET A 26 -8.22 -11.83 -16.68
C MET A 26 -8.69 -10.78 -15.67
N PHE A 27 -9.53 -9.86 -16.15
CA PHE A 27 -10.12 -8.78 -15.37
C PHE A 27 -11.63 -8.76 -15.57
N THR A 28 -12.36 -8.40 -14.52
CA THR A 28 -13.78 -8.09 -14.60
C THR A 28 -13.94 -6.58 -14.66
N ALA A 29 -14.32 -6.05 -15.82
CA ALA A 29 -14.61 -4.62 -15.97
C ALA A 29 -16.07 -4.35 -15.62
N ALA A 30 -16.30 -3.39 -14.74
CA ALA A 30 -17.63 -2.87 -14.44
C ALA A 30 -17.99 -1.78 -15.45
N LEU A 31 -19.12 -1.95 -16.14
CA LEU A 31 -19.66 -0.97 -17.07
C LEU A 31 -20.63 -0.02 -16.36
N GLU A 32 -20.85 1.16 -16.95
CA GLU A 32 -21.72 2.21 -16.38
C GLU A 32 -23.16 1.73 -16.11
N ASN A 33 -23.65 0.78 -16.89
CA ASN A 33 -24.97 0.16 -16.75
C ASN A 33 -25.02 -0.93 -15.65
N ARG A 34 -23.99 -1.04 -14.80
CA ARG A 34 -23.84 -2.08 -13.76
C ARG A 34 -23.72 -3.51 -14.29
N SER A 35 -23.55 -3.68 -15.60
CA SER A 35 -23.14 -4.97 -16.16
C SER A 35 -21.63 -5.14 -16.00
N THR A 36 -21.19 -6.39 -16.06
CA THR A 36 -19.76 -6.72 -16.03
C THR A 36 -19.38 -7.42 -17.31
N ILE A 37 -18.19 -7.11 -17.81
CA ILE A 37 -17.57 -7.84 -18.92
C ILE A 37 -16.23 -8.39 -18.46
N THR A 38 -15.91 -9.59 -18.93
CA THR A 38 -14.58 -10.16 -18.74
C THR A 38 -13.69 -9.69 -19.87
N SER A 39 -12.53 -9.16 -19.54
CA SER A 39 -11.47 -8.82 -20.48
C SER A 39 -10.17 -9.50 -20.05
N SER A 40 -9.20 -9.64 -20.94
CA SER A 40 -7.85 -10.07 -20.60
C SER A 40 -6.82 -9.12 -21.19
N MET A 41 -5.66 -9.04 -20.54
CA MET A 41 -4.52 -8.29 -21.03
C MET A 41 -3.24 -9.08 -20.78
N PRO A 42 -2.28 -9.12 -21.72
CA PRO A 42 -0.97 -9.70 -21.47
C PRO A 42 -0.22 -8.88 -20.41
N ILE A 43 0.18 -9.53 -19.32
CA ILE A 43 0.96 -8.94 -18.25
C ILE A 43 2.27 -9.70 -18.12
N THR A 44 3.36 -8.95 -18.03
CA THR A 44 4.70 -9.48 -17.75
C THR A 44 4.93 -9.51 -16.25
N PHE A 45 5.28 -10.68 -15.71
CA PHE A 45 5.56 -10.89 -14.29
C PHE A 45 6.73 -11.85 -14.07
N GLY A 46 7.26 -11.85 -12.84
CA GLY A 46 8.38 -12.72 -12.46
C GLY A 46 7.92 -14.10 -12.02
N CYS A 47 8.34 -15.14 -12.74
CA CYS A 47 8.21 -16.53 -12.32
C CYS A 47 9.41 -16.91 -11.44
N SER A 48 9.17 -17.04 -10.14
CA SER A 48 10.21 -17.25 -9.13
C SER A 48 10.69 -18.71 -9.14
N VAL A 49 12.00 -18.92 -9.27
CA VAL A 49 12.64 -20.26 -9.17
C VAL A 49 13.43 -20.43 -7.87
N ASN A 50 13.95 -19.34 -7.32
CA ASN A 50 14.64 -19.32 -6.03
C ASN A 50 13.97 -18.29 -5.12
N VAL A 51 13.48 -18.72 -3.96
CA VAL A 51 12.85 -17.84 -2.96
C VAL A 51 13.46 -18.11 -1.59
N SER A 52 13.96 -17.08 -0.91
CA SER A 52 14.64 -17.25 0.39
C SER A 52 13.70 -17.55 1.55
N LYS A 53 12.41 -17.18 1.44
CA LYS A 53 11.37 -17.44 2.43
C LYS A 53 10.05 -17.82 1.78
N LYS A 54 9.52 -19.00 2.10
CA LYS A 54 8.18 -19.41 1.68
C LYS A 54 7.12 -18.58 2.41
N ARG A 55 6.09 -18.17 1.68
CA ARG A 55 4.91 -17.46 2.21
C ARG A 55 3.68 -18.37 2.11
N ILE A 56 2.58 -17.98 2.76
CA ILE A 56 1.28 -18.67 2.71
C ILE A 56 0.53 -18.33 1.40
N VAL A 57 1.21 -17.71 0.42
CA VAL A 57 0.67 -17.29 -0.87
C VAL A 57 1.65 -17.72 -1.97
N ASP A 58 1.12 -17.97 -3.16
CA ASP A 58 1.89 -18.42 -4.32
C ASP A 58 2.58 -17.28 -5.08
N GLY A 59 2.26 -16.03 -4.76
CA GLY A 59 2.81 -14.86 -5.43
C GLY A 59 2.50 -13.55 -4.74
N ILE A 60 2.99 -12.46 -5.34
CA ILE A 60 2.76 -11.08 -4.90
C ILE A 60 2.31 -10.27 -6.11
N LEU A 61 1.17 -9.59 -5.98
CA LEU A 61 0.71 -8.61 -6.96
C LEU A 61 1.30 -7.24 -6.60
N GLY A 62 2.30 -6.80 -7.37
CA GLY A 62 2.95 -5.50 -7.15
C GLY A 62 2.12 -4.33 -7.67
N LEU A 63 1.71 -3.43 -6.79
CA LEU A 63 0.97 -2.20 -7.13
C LEU A 63 1.84 -0.93 -7.08
N GLY A 64 3.14 -1.05 -6.83
CA GLY A 64 4.06 0.09 -6.73
C GLY A 64 4.18 0.91 -8.02
N PRO A 65 4.81 2.09 -7.97
CA PRO A 65 4.92 3.01 -9.11
C PRO A 65 5.97 2.59 -10.17
N GLY A 66 6.53 1.38 -10.07
CA GLY A 66 7.56 0.89 -10.99
C GLY A 66 6.98 0.37 -12.31
N ASP A 67 7.81 0.30 -13.35
CA ASP A 67 7.40 -0.03 -14.73
C ASP A 67 6.82 -1.43 -14.89
N PHE A 68 7.28 -2.40 -14.07
CA PHE A 68 6.78 -3.77 -14.08
C PHE A 68 5.54 -4.00 -13.20
N SER A 69 5.00 -2.98 -12.55
CA SER A 69 3.75 -3.13 -11.80
C SER A 69 2.57 -3.35 -12.75
N VAL A 70 1.53 -4.04 -12.26
CA VAL A 70 0.33 -4.27 -13.08
C VAL A 70 -0.34 -2.95 -13.47
N ILE A 71 -0.30 -1.94 -12.59
CA ILE A 71 -0.83 -0.60 -12.87
C ILE A 71 -0.10 0.07 -14.03
N SER A 72 1.23 0.06 -14.01
CA SER A 72 2.05 0.69 -15.05
C SER A 72 1.88 -0.01 -16.39
N GLN A 73 1.83 -1.35 -16.39
CA GLN A 73 1.63 -2.14 -17.60
C GLN A 73 0.25 -1.89 -18.21
N LEU A 74 -0.83 -1.93 -17.41
CA LEU A 74 -2.18 -1.62 -17.87
C LEU A 74 -2.32 -0.18 -18.36
N ALA A 75 -1.71 0.78 -17.65
CA ALA A 75 -1.76 2.17 -18.09
C ALA A 75 -1.00 2.42 -19.39
N SER A 76 0.08 1.67 -19.64
CA SER A 76 0.90 1.80 -20.84
C SER A 76 0.17 1.41 -22.13
N THR A 77 -0.91 0.61 -22.04
CA THR A 77 -1.75 0.26 -23.20
C THR A 77 -2.63 1.43 -23.65
N GLY A 78 -2.83 2.43 -22.79
CA GLY A 78 -3.76 3.54 -23.01
C GLY A 78 -5.23 3.19 -22.78
N GLU A 79 -5.54 1.94 -22.42
CA GLU A 79 -6.92 1.50 -22.15
C GLU A 79 -7.37 1.80 -20.71
N MET A 80 -6.41 1.88 -19.78
CA MET A 80 -6.67 2.13 -18.36
C MET A 80 -5.94 3.38 -17.89
N PRO A 81 -6.53 4.19 -16.99
CA PRO A 81 -5.83 5.32 -16.41
C PRO A 81 -4.73 4.84 -15.45
N TRP A 82 -3.70 5.66 -15.26
CA TRP A 82 -2.60 5.37 -14.31
C TRP A 82 -3.00 5.66 -12.86
N VAL A 83 -4.03 4.95 -12.39
CA VAL A 83 -4.62 5.08 -11.05
C VAL A 83 -5.29 3.76 -10.68
N PHE A 84 -5.28 3.45 -9.39
CA PHE A 84 -6.05 2.34 -8.83
C PHE A 84 -6.71 2.78 -7.53
N SER A 85 -7.78 2.08 -7.17
CA SER A 85 -8.52 2.29 -5.93
C SER A 85 -8.58 0.98 -5.16
N GLU A 86 -8.19 1.02 -3.89
CA GLU A 86 -8.16 -0.16 -3.01
C GLU A 86 -8.99 0.12 -1.76
N CYS A 87 -9.86 -0.82 -1.42
CA CYS A 87 -10.62 -0.83 -0.18
C CYS A 87 -10.35 -2.16 0.52
N LEU A 88 -9.59 -2.12 1.62
CA LEU A 88 -9.26 -3.27 2.44
C LEU A 88 -10.33 -3.46 3.53
N ARG A 89 -10.80 -4.69 3.73
CA ARG A 89 -11.70 -5.06 4.83
C ARG A 89 -11.04 -6.09 5.74
N SER A 90 -11.35 -6.02 7.02
CA SER A 90 -10.79 -6.88 8.06
C SER A 90 -11.66 -8.10 8.38
N GLU A 91 -12.73 -8.32 7.63
CA GLU A 91 -13.71 -9.38 7.90
C GLU A 91 -13.18 -10.76 7.47
N ALA A 92 -13.52 -11.79 8.23
CA ALA A 92 -12.95 -13.13 8.07
C ALA A 92 -13.45 -13.87 6.81
N ASP A 93 -14.59 -13.48 6.27
CA ASP A 93 -15.15 -13.93 5.00
C ASP A 93 -14.61 -13.16 3.79
N GLY A 94 -13.69 -12.23 4.03
CA GLY A 94 -13.07 -11.39 3.02
C GLY A 94 -13.86 -10.12 2.73
N GLY A 95 -13.82 -9.68 1.47
CA GLY A 95 -14.44 -8.43 1.03
C GLY A 95 -13.45 -7.28 0.88
N GLY A 96 -13.97 -6.17 0.37
CA GLY A 96 -13.16 -5.09 -0.18
C GLY A 96 -13.08 -5.17 -1.70
N PHE A 97 -12.34 -4.26 -2.32
CA PHE A 97 -12.16 -4.25 -3.77
C PHE A 97 -10.81 -3.65 -4.14
N LEU A 98 -10.25 -4.16 -5.24
CA LEU A 98 -9.17 -3.53 -5.97
C LEU A 98 -9.69 -3.20 -7.37
N ILE A 99 -9.66 -1.93 -7.72
CA ILE A 99 -10.12 -1.42 -9.02
C ILE A 99 -8.92 -0.79 -9.70
N PHE A 100 -8.58 -1.28 -10.90
CA PHE A 100 -7.67 -0.62 -11.82
C PHE A 100 -8.39 0.54 -12.50
N GLY A 101 -8.47 1.66 -11.80
CA GLY A 101 -9.26 2.82 -12.17
C GLY A 101 -9.55 3.72 -10.98
N GLU A 102 -10.18 4.86 -11.27
CA GLU A 102 -10.57 5.86 -10.28
C GLU A 102 -11.99 5.60 -9.78
N VAL A 103 -12.16 5.51 -8.46
CA VAL A 103 -13.48 5.62 -7.83
C VAL A 103 -13.80 7.09 -7.61
N LYS A 104 -14.86 7.58 -8.27
CA LYS A 104 -15.32 8.96 -8.11
C LYS A 104 -16.32 9.04 -6.97
N ASP A 105 -15.86 9.48 -5.82
CA ASP A 105 -16.70 9.80 -4.66
C ASP A 105 -16.43 11.24 -4.19
N ARG A 106 -17.50 12.01 -3.95
CA ARG A 106 -17.43 13.42 -3.52
C ARG A 106 -16.87 13.59 -2.11
N THR A 107 -16.77 12.50 -1.34
CA THR A 107 -16.26 12.50 0.04
C THR A 107 -14.76 12.25 0.13
N LEU A 108 -14.09 11.97 -0.99
CA LEU A 108 -12.65 11.73 -1.02
C LEU A 108 -11.86 12.99 -0.64
N VAL A 109 -10.86 12.79 0.22
CA VAL A 109 -9.88 13.81 0.60
C VAL A 109 -8.53 13.41 0.00
N TYR A 110 -7.89 14.36 -0.66
CA TYR A 110 -6.66 14.12 -1.41
C TYR A 110 -5.44 14.73 -0.71
N THR A 111 -4.31 14.07 -0.87
CA THR A 111 -2.99 14.58 -0.51
C THR A 111 -2.01 14.29 -1.65
N SER A 112 -1.00 15.14 -1.82
CA SER A 112 -0.01 14.96 -2.88
C SER A 112 0.92 13.79 -2.59
N LEU A 113 1.12 12.94 -3.59
CA LEU A 113 2.19 11.94 -3.57
C LEU A 113 3.54 12.63 -3.78
N LEU A 114 4.52 12.25 -2.97
CA LEU A 114 5.91 12.66 -3.13
C LEU A 114 6.61 11.75 -4.17
N PRO A 115 7.53 12.30 -4.99
CA PRO A 115 8.25 11.51 -5.99
C PRO A 115 9.03 10.34 -5.38
N SER A 116 8.85 9.15 -5.94
CA SER A 116 9.48 7.91 -5.50
C SER A 116 9.41 6.85 -6.60
N LYS A 117 10.48 6.06 -6.75
CA LYS A 117 10.53 4.99 -7.76
C LYS A 117 9.96 3.65 -7.29
N HIS A 118 9.74 3.49 -5.98
CA HIS A 118 9.46 2.18 -5.40
C HIS A 118 8.20 2.14 -4.52
N HIS A 119 7.85 3.26 -3.90
CA HIS A 119 6.79 3.34 -2.90
C HIS A 119 5.90 4.55 -3.13
N TYR A 120 4.62 4.45 -2.76
CA TYR A 120 3.76 5.62 -2.63
C TYR A 120 4.09 6.34 -1.32
N ILE A 121 4.50 7.59 -1.44
CA ILE A 121 4.98 8.38 -0.30
C ILE A 121 4.11 9.62 -0.14
N ILE A 122 3.74 9.96 1.09
CA ILE A 122 3.03 11.20 1.42
C ILE A 122 3.81 12.01 2.47
N ALA A 123 3.52 13.31 2.54
CA ALA A 123 4.07 14.18 3.57
C ALA A 123 3.22 14.11 4.85
N LEU A 124 3.85 13.83 6.00
CA LEU A 124 3.22 13.91 7.32
C LEU A 124 3.70 15.14 8.05
N THR A 125 2.77 16.00 8.47
CA THR A 125 3.10 17.28 9.12
C THR A 125 2.92 17.24 10.63
N SER A 126 1.98 16.42 11.11
CA SER A 126 1.72 16.22 12.53
C SER A 126 0.80 15.03 12.79
N ILE A 127 0.82 14.55 14.02
CA ILE A 127 -0.13 13.56 14.54
C ILE A 127 -0.98 14.25 15.61
N ALA A 128 -2.29 14.03 15.57
CA ALA A 128 -3.22 14.52 16.57
C ALA A 128 -3.97 13.36 17.22
N LEU A 129 -4.25 13.49 18.51
CA LEU A 129 -5.06 12.55 19.27
C LEU A 129 -6.24 13.33 19.89
N ASN A 130 -7.46 12.89 19.58
CA ASN A 130 -8.69 13.58 20.01
C ASN A 130 -8.70 15.08 19.65
N GLY A 131 -8.33 15.42 18.41
CA GLY A 131 -8.24 16.80 17.93
C GLY A 131 -7.06 17.63 18.48
N LYS A 132 -6.28 17.10 19.43
CA LYS A 132 -5.11 17.80 19.99
C LYS A 132 -3.83 17.32 19.30
N LYS A 133 -3.14 18.25 18.63
CA LYS A 133 -1.82 18.00 18.05
C LYS A 133 -0.82 17.57 19.13
N LEU A 134 -0.11 16.47 18.88
CA LEU A 134 0.95 15.99 19.76
C LEU A 134 2.21 16.84 19.61
N PRO A 135 2.99 17.04 20.69
CA PRO A 135 4.21 17.84 20.68
C PRO A 135 5.37 17.05 20.05
N ILE A 136 5.26 16.80 18.74
CA ILE A 136 6.26 16.09 17.94
C ILE A 136 6.95 17.11 17.04
N ASN A 137 8.29 17.09 17.00
CA ASN A 137 9.05 17.93 16.08
C ASN A 137 8.77 17.50 14.63
N PRO A 138 8.16 18.35 13.76
CA PRO A 138 7.81 17.96 12.40
C PRO A 138 9.00 17.55 11.54
N ALA A 139 10.22 18.02 11.87
CA ALA A 139 11.43 17.71 11.12
C ALA A 139 11.75 16.20 11.06
N ILE A 140 11.25 15.40 12.03
CA ILE A 140 11.48 13.95 12.04
C ILE A 140 10.70 13.22 10.94
N PHE A 141 9.69 13.86 10.34
CA PHE A 141 8.87 13.31 9.27
C PHE A 141 9.38 13.66 7.87
N ASP A 142 10.41 14.50 7.76
CA ASP A 142 11.04 14.89 6.49
C ASP A 142 12.54 15.16 6.69
N ASP A 143 13.25 14.21 7.30
CA ASP A 143 14.71 14.27 7.49
C ASP A 143 15.50 13.67 6.31
N GLY A 144 14.81 13.40 5.19
CA GLY A 144 15.36 12.73 4.01
C GLY A 144 15.55 11.21 4.15
N LYS A 145 15.38 10.64 5.35
CA LYS A 145 15.44 9.20 5.61
C LYS A 145 14.06 8.61 5.88
N TRP A 146 13.24 9.34 6.61
CA TRP A 146 11.91 8.89 7.05
C TRP A 146 10.84 9.69 6.34
N ARG A 147 9.95 8.96 5.66
CA ARG A 147 8.73 9.49 5.05
C ARG A 147 7.60 8.49 5.25
N VAL A 148 6.37 8.94 5.14
CA VAL A 148 5.23 8.03 5.24
C VAL A 148 5.09 7.25 3.95
N ILE A 149 5.27 5.95 4.06
CA ILE A 149 5.01 4.98 2.98
C ILE A 149 3.61 4.42 3.18
N ILE A 150 2.83 4.37 2.10
CA ILE A 150 1.58 3.61 2.07
C ILE A 150 1.91 2.18 1.66
N ASP A 151 1.68 1.24 2.58
CA ASP A 151 2.05 -0.17 2.43
C ASP A 151 0.88 -1.08 2.84
N SER A 152 0.23 -1.71 1.86
CA SER A 152 -0.81 -2.72 2.11
C SER A 152 -0.23 -4.09 2.51
N GLY A 153 1.08 -4.26 2.39
CA GLY A 153 1.82 -5.47 2.76
C GLY A 153 2.22 -5.55 4.23
N THR A 154 1.91 -4.52 5.04
CA THR A 154 2.15 -4.51 6.49
C THR A 154 0.86 -4.44 7.30
N THR A 155 0.77 -5.23 8.37
CA THR A 155 -0.40 -5.27 9.25
C THR A 155 -0.46 -4.06 10.20
N LEU A 156 0.69 -3.54 10.61
CA LEU A 156 0.79 -2.46 11.60
C LEU A 156 1.37 -1.19 10.97
N ALA A 157 0.93 -0.05 11.48
CA ALA A 157 1.58 1.23 11.23
C ALA A 157 2.84 1.35 12.11
N TYR A 158 3.95 1.72 11.49
CA TYR A 158 5.22 1.95 12.17
C TYR A 158 5.50 3.45 12.24
N LEU A 159 5.94 3.92 13.40
CA LEU A 159 6.32 5.30 13.65
C LEU A 159 7.80 5.35 14.02
N VAL A 160 8.50 6.41 13.61
CA VAL A 160 9.84 6.72 14.14
C VAL A 160 9.79 6.89 15.65
N ASP A 161 10.86 6.52 16.35
CA ASP A 161 10.89 6.38 17.82
C ASP A 161 10.27 7.57 18.56
N ASP A 162 10.67 8.81 18.23
CA ASP A 162 10.14 10.01 18.88
C ASP A 162 8.62 10.17 18.70
N ALA A 163 8.12 9.90 17.49
CA ALA A 163 6.69 9.93 17.20
C ALA A 163 5.95 8.79 17.92
N TYR A 164 6.53 7.58 17.94
CA TYR A 164 5.99 6.42 18.63
C TYR A 164 5.85 6.68 20.14
N TYR A 165 6.89 7.21 20.79
CA TYR A 165 6.87 7.49 22.22
C TYR A 165 5.93 8.65 22.58
N ALA A 166 5.82 9.69 21.74
CA ALA A 166 4.85 10.76 21.94
C ALA A 166 3.41 10.23 21.81
N PHE A 167 3.15 9.43 20.78
CA PHE A 167 1.83 8.84 20.52
C PHE A 167 1.42 7.85 21.61
N SER A 168 2.27 6.88 21.93
CA SER A 168 1.99 5.85 22.94
C SER A 168 1.73 6.46 24.32
N ARG A 169 2.53 7.44 24.76
CA ARG A 169 2.29 8.17 26.02
C ARG A 169 0.95 8.91 26.01
N ALA A 170 0.61 9.58 24.92
CA ALA A 170 -0.66 10.29 24.80
C ALA A 170 -1.85 9.31 24.88
N VAL A 171 -1.78 8.18 24.18
CA VAL A 171 -2.79 7.13 24.23
C VAL A 171 -2.91 6.53 25.64
N SER A 172 -1.79 6.15 26.27
CA SER A 172 -1.79 5.61 27.64
C SER A 172 -2.38 6.59 28.65
N SER A 173 -2.15 7.90 28.49
CA SER A 173 -2.73 8.91 29.37
C SER A 173 -4.26 8.98 29.28
N LEU A 174 -4.85 8.72 28.12
CA LEU A 174 -6.31 8.65 27.98
C LEU A 174 -6.87 7.45 28.74
N PHE A 175 -6.23 6.29 28.64
CA PHE A 175 -6.67 5.10 29.37
C PHE A 175 -6.52 5.25 30.88
N ILE A 176 -5.47 5.94 31.36
CA ILE A 176 -5.33 6.29 32.78
C ILE A 176 -6.47 7.23 33.20
N ILE A 177 -6.77 8.26 32.41
CA ILE A 177 -7.89 9.19 32.69
C ILE A 177 -9.24 8.44 32.71
N PHE A 178 -9.49 7.53 31.76
CA PHE A 178 -10.70 6.69 31.78
C PHE A 178 -10.73 5.77 33.00
N LEU A 179 -9.60 5.17 33.41
CA LEU A 179 -9.54 4.36 34.64
C LEU A 179 -9.84 5.20 35.88
N PHE A 180 -9.35 6.44 35.95
CA PHE A 180 -9.68 7.38 37.05
C PHE A 180 -11.12 7.87 37.00
N ILE A 181 -11.76 7.97 35.82
CA ILE A 181 -13.16 8.37 35.67
C ILE A 181 -14.12 7.21 35.99
N TYR A 182 -13.73 5.95 35.75
CA TYR A 182 -14.53 4.76 36.09
C TYR A 182 -14.31 4.24 37.53
N VAL A 183 -13.50 4.92 38.34
CA VAL A 183 -13.38 4.65 39.78
C VAL A 183 -14.00 5.82 40.56
N LEU A 184 -15.34 5.85 40.59
CA LEU A 184 -16.18 6.45 41.63
C LEU A 184 -17.49 5.66 41.74
#